data_AF-A0ABD2IN50-F1
#
_entry.id   AF-A0ABD2IN50-F1
#
_cell.length_a   1.000
_cell.length_b   1.000
_cell.length_c   1.000
_cell.angle_alpha   90.00
_cell.angle_beta   90.00
_cell.angle_gamma   90.00
#
_symmetry.space_group_name_H-M   'P 1'
#
loop_
_entity.id
_entity.type
_entity.pdbx_description
1 polymer ?
#
loop_
_entity_poly.entity_id
_entity_poly.type
_entity_poly.pdbx_seq_one_letter_code
_entity_poly.pdbx_strand_id
1 'polypeptide(L)' 'MGRSAKLTECAYLPNDGHQRICVEKNTIQTGDSGGALLGSNGTNFVQIGVASLASTYSPLDGCWIERITGVECGI' A
#
# COMPACT_ATOMS: atom_id res chain seq x y z
N MET A 1 6.53 -17.97 0.66
CA MET A 1 5.90 -17.51 -0.60
C MET A 1 4.82 -16.50 -0.24
N GLY A 2 4.78 -15.35 -0.90
CA GLY A 2 3.76 -14.31 -0.66
C GLY A 2 2.41 -14.65 -1.30
N ARG A 3 1.35 -13.94 -0.92
CA ARG A 3 0.03 -14.01 -1.56
C ARG A 3 -0.09 -12.93 -2.63
N SER A 4 -0.85 -13.20 -3.69
CA SER A 4 -1.20 -12.18 -4.67
C SER A 4 -2.27 -11.23 -4.11
N ALA A 5 -2.13 -9.95 -4.41
CA ALA A 5 -3.12 -8.93 -4.09
C ALA A 5 -3.89 -8.55 -5.36
N LYS A 6 -5.22 -8.58 -5.29
CA LYS A 6 -6.08 -8.10 -6.37
C LYS A 6 -6.56 -6.69 -6.03
N LEU A 7 -6.10 -5.72 -6.81
CA LEU A 7 -6.46 -4.31 -6.64
C LEU A 7 -7.94 -4.09 -6.95
N THR A 8 -8.58 -3.24 -6.16
CA THR A 8 -9.96 -2.81 -6.33
C THR A 8 -10.05 -1.30 -6.21
N GLU A 9 -11.16 -0.73 -6.69
CA GLU A 9 -11.44 0.68 -6.42
C GLU A 9 -11.73 0.88 -4.93
N CYS A 10 -11.10 1.90 -4.34
CA CYS A 10 -11.46 2.33 -3.01
C CYS A 10 -12.86 2.92 -3.03
N ALA A 11 -13.70 2.52 -2.07
CA ALA A 11 -14.94 3.24 -1.81
C ALA A 11 -14.58 4.71 -1.52
N TYR A 12 -15.15 5.63 -2.29
CA TYR A 12 -14.89 7.06 -2.14
C TYR A 12 -15.31 7.50 -0.74
N LEU A 13 -14.33 7.84 0.10
CA LEU A 13 -14.56 8.41 1.43
C LEU A 13 -14.28 9.92 1.34
N PRO A 14 -15.32 10.78 1.32
CA PRO A 14 -15.20 12.20 0.97
C PRO A 14 -14.30 13.05 1.88
N ASN A 15 -13.77 12.50 2.97
CA ASN A 15 -12.96 13.22 3.95
C ASN A 15 -11.59 12.60 4.21
N ASP A 16 -11.16 11.61 3.43
CA ASP A 16 -10.01 10.84 3.89
C ASP A 16 -8.65 11.47 3.65
N GLY A 17 -8.51 12.45 2.74
CA GLY A 17 -7.26 13.21 2.51
C GLY A 17 -5.99 12.37 2.19
N HIS A 18 -6.09 11.06 2.30
CA HIS A 18 -5.02 10.07 2.28
C HIS A 18 -5.30 9.15 1.11
N GLN A 19 -4.35 9.11 0.17
CA GLN A 19 -4.37 8.09 -0.87
C GLN A 19 -4.26 6.71 -0.20
N ARG A 20 -5.03 5.74 -0.72
CA ARG A 20 -5.01 4.35 -0.27
C ARG A 20 -4.97 3.42 -1.46
N ILE A 21 -4.39 2.26 -1.26
CA ILE A 21 -4.47 1.15 -2.21
C ILE A 21 -5.48 0.17 -1.64
N CYS A 22 -6.58 -0.05 -2.35
CA CYS A 22 -7.61 -1.00 -1.93
C CYS A 22 -7.44 -2.34 -2.62
N VAL A 23 -7.72 -3.40 -1.87
CA VAL A 23 -7.64 -4.77 -2.36
C VAL A 23 -8.92 -5.53 -2.03
N GLU A 24 -9.13 -6.68 -2.67
CA GLU A 24 -10.24 -7.56 -2.33
C GLU A 24 -10.23 -7.94 -0.84
N LYS A 25 -11.43 -8.11 -0.27
CA LYS A 25 -11.67 -8.27 1.17
C LYS A 25 -10.81 -9.37 1.83
N ASN A 26 -10.49 -10.42 1.09
CA ASN A 26 -9.79 -11.60 1.61
C ASN A 26 -8.28 -11.61 1.32
N THR A 27 -7.74 -10.56 0.70
CA THR A 27 -6.30 -10.43 0.42
C THR A 27 -5.50 -10.18 1.70
N ILE A 28 -5.97 -9.28 2.56
CA ILE A 28 -5.37 -9.00 3.88
C ILE A 28 -6.11 -9.84 4.93
N GLN A 29 -5.36 -10.58 5.73
CA GLN A 29 -5.85 -11.43 6.82
C GLN A 29 -5.30 -10.94 8.16
N THR A 30 -5.90 -11.44 9.25
CA THR A 30 -5.44 -11.13 10.61
C THR A 30 -3.98 -11.52 10.78
N GLY A 31 -3.16 -10.58 11.26
CA GLY A 31 -1.71 -10.76 11.41
C GLY A 31 -0.88 -10.12 10.29
N ASP A 32 -1.50 -9.67 9.21
CA ASP A 32 -0.78 -9.05 8.09
C ASP A 32 -0.46 -7.56 8.29
N SER A 33 -1.01 -6.91 9.33
CA SER A 33 -0.78 -5.49 9.60
C SER A 33 0.71 -5.16 9.63
N GLY A 34 1.12 -4.12 8.90
CA GLY A 34 2.53 -3.77 8.72
C GLY A 34 3.27 -4.56 7.62
N GLY A 35 2.63 -5.57 7.01
CA GLY A 35 3.19 -6.35 5.92
C GLY A 35 3.38 -5.55 4.63
N ALA A 36 4.38 -5.92 3.83
CA ALA A 36 4.72 -5.25 2.58
C ALA A 36 3.78 -5.63 1.43
N LEU A 37 3.27 -4.63 0.71
CA LEU A 37 2.73 -4.81 -0.65
C LEU A 37 3.86 -4.64 -1.65
N LEU A 38 4.12 -5.66 -2.45
CA LEU A 38 5.17 -5.66 -3.46
C LEU A 38 4.57 -5.52 -4.87
N GLY A 39 5.06 -4.55 -5.64
CA GLY A 39 4.89 -4.49 -7.09
C GLY A 39 6.01 -5.27 -7.78
N SER A 40 5.69 -5.96 -8.87
CA SER A 40 6.68 -6.66 -9.71
C SER A 40 6.65 -6.13 -11.13
N ASN A 41 7.84 -5.95 -11.72
CA ASN A 41 7.98 -5.68 -13.16
C ASN A 41 8.47 -6.91 -13.94
N GLY A 42 8.37 -8.11 -13.36
CA GLY A 42 8.84 -9.37 -13.94
C GLY A 42 10.30 -9.71 -13.61
N THR A 43 11.11 -8.75 -13.16
CA THR A 43 12.52 -8.99 -12.76
C THR A 43 12.80 -8.56 -11.33
N ASN A 44 12.21 -7.45 -10.88
CA ASN A 44 12.41 -6.89 -9.55
C ASN A 44 11.09 -6.83 -8.79
N PHE A 45 11.20 -6.84 -7.47
CA PHE A 45 10.10 -6.54 -6.56
C PHE A 45 10.43 -5.27 -5.79
N VAL A 46 9.47 -4.35 -5.74
CA VAL A 46 9.59 -3.08 -5.01
C VAL A 46 8.42 -2.99 -4.05
N GLN A 47 8.67 -2.59 -2.81
CA GLN A 47 7.60 -2.32 -1.86
C GLN A 47 6.91 -1.00 -2.23
N ILE A 48 5.59 -1.08 -2.43
CA ILE A 48 4.76 0.06 -2.85
C ILE A 48 3.68 0.43 -1.82
N GLY A 49 3.56 -0.36 -0.75
CA GLY A 49 2.60 -0.09 0.31
C GLY A 49 2.82 -0.92 1.57
N VAL A 50 2.13 -0.54 2.63
CA VAL A 50 2.14 -1.21 3.94
C VAL A 50 0.72 -1.57 4.34
N ALA A 51 0.49 -2.82 4.71
CA ALA A 51 -0.83 -3.35 5.05
C ALA A 51 -1.40 -2.59 6.25
N SER A 52 -2.60 -2.06 6.05
CA SER A 52 -3.36 -1.29 7.03
C SER A 52 -4.70 -1.97 7.30
N LEU A 53 -5.55 -1.31 8.08
CA LEU A 53 -6.86 -1.82 8.45
C LEU A 53 -7.79 -1.97 7.23
N ALA A 54 -8.81 -2.82 7.37
CA ALA A 54 -9.96 -2.89 6.47
C ALA A 54 -9.63 -3.15 4.98
N SER A 55 -8.73 -4.11 4.68
CA SER A 55 -8.38 -4.50 3.30
C SER A 55 -7.78 -3.36 2.47
N THR A 56 -6.98 -2.51 3.13
CA THR A 56 -6.26 -1.41 2.47
C THR A 56 -4.76 -1.46 2.77
N TYR A 57 -3.98 -0.86 1.88
CA TYR A 57 -2.58 -0.54 2.11
C TYR A 57 -2.39 0.98 2.10
N SER A 58 -1.51 1.46 2.97
CA SER A 58 -0.97 2.82 2.89
C SER A 58 0.06 2.87 1.77
N PRO A 59 -0.09 3.75 0.77
CA PRO A 59 0.85 3.85 -0.33
C PRO A 59 2.21 4.36 0.16
N LEU A 60 3.27 3.79 -0.39
CA LEU A 60 4.62 4.33 -0.29
C LEU A 60 4.88 5.16 -1.55
N ASP A 61 4.35 6.37 -1.58
CA ASP A 61 4.73 7.36 -2.59
C ASP A 61 5.82 8.27 -2.02
N GLY A 62 6.76 8.68 -2.88
CA GLY A 62 7.92 9.44 -2.43
C GLY A 62 7.55 10.78 -1.80
N CYS A 63 6.55 11.46 -2.35
CA CYS A 63 6.04 12.72 -1.82
C CYS A 63 5.42 12.56 -0.41
N TRP A 64 4.76 11.44 -0.13
CA TRP A 64 4.17 11.12 1.16
C TRP A 64 5.24 10.75 2.18
N ILE A 65 6.23 9.92 1.80
CA ILE A 65 7.35 9.55 2.68
C ILE A 65 8.14 10.80 3.06
N GLU A 66 8.52 11.63 2.08
CA GLU A 66 9.27 12.86 2.32
C GLU A 66 8.49 13.81 3.24
N ARG A 67 7.17 13.97 3.03
CA ARG A 67 6.33 14.81 3.89
C ARG A 67 6.31 14.35 5.35
N ILE A 68 6.27 13.04 5.60
CA ILE A 68 6.18 12.49 6.95
C ILE A 68 7.54 12.37 7.63
N THR A 69 8.59 12.07 6.87
CA THR A 69 9.91 11.72 7.42
C THR A 69 10.95 12.84 7.28
N GLY A 70 10.73 13.80 6.37
CA GLY A 70 11.71 14.81 5.99
C GLY A 70 12.89 14.26 5.17
N VAL A 71 12.84 12.99 4.75
CA VAL A 71 13.87 12.36 3.91
C VAL A 71 13.51 12.59 2.46
N GLU A 72 14.34 13.36 1.74
CA GLU A 72 14.19 13.54 0.28
C GLU A 72 14.21 12.18 -0.43
N CYS A 73 13.21 11.95 -1.26
CA CYS A 73 13.22 10.78 -2.13
C CYS A 73 14.26 10.96 -3.23
N GLY A 74 15.39 10.26 -3.09
CA GLY A 74 16.44 10.22 -4.12
C GLY A 74 15.92 9.62 -5.42
N ILE A 75 16.08 10.36 -6.51
CA ILE A 75 15.81 9.93 -7.91
C ILE A 75 17.01 9.16 -8.44
#